data_AF-A0A7X9RDA8-F1
#
_entry.id   AF-A0A7X9RDA8-F1
#
_cell.length_a   1.000
_cell.length_b   1.000
_cell.length_c   1.000
_cell.angle_alpha   90.00
_cell.angle_beta   90.00
_cell.angle_gamma   90.00
#
_symmetry.space_group_name_H-M   'P 1'
#
loop_
_entity.id
_entity.type
_entity.pdbx_description
1 polymer ?
#
loop_
_entity_poly.entity_id
_entity_poly.type
_entity_poly.pdbx_seq_one_letter_code
_entity_poly.pdbx_strand_id
1 'polypeptide(L)' 'MDQPIHTLHQSAHFVANSTKYDYSNGPLEGINHKIKNLKRSCFGFRNFENLLRRIECIRY' A
#
# COMPACT_ATOMS: atom_id res chain seq x y z
N MET A 1 -0.88 25.27 -8.41
CA MET A 1 -0.45 24.46 -7.25
C MET A 1 -1.65 23.76 -6.61
N ASP A 2 -2.62 23.33 -7.43
CA ASP A 2 -4.00 23.05 -6.97
C ASP A 2 -4.35 21.57 -6.96
N GLN A 3 -3.41 20.72 -7.40
CA GLN A 3 -3.59 19.27 -7.46
C GLN A 3 -3.93 18.63 -6.10
N PRO A 4 -3.29 19.00 -4.97
CA PRO A 4 -3.65 18.42 -3.67
C PRO A 4 -5.08 18.76 -3.26
N ILE A 5 -5.50 20.02 -3.49
CA ILE A 5 -6.85 20.50 -3.15
C ILE A 5 -7.88 19.78 -4.02
N HIS A 6 -7.61 19.65 -5.32
CA HIS A 6 -8.47 18.91 -6.24
C HIS A 6 -8.64 17.43 -5.85
N THR A 7 -7.54 16.73 -5.53
CA THR A 7 -7.58 15.34 -5.08
C THR A 7 -8.31 15.18 -3.74
N LEU A 8 -8.18 16.14 -2.82
CA LEU A 8 -8.94 16.14 -1.56
C LEU A 8 -10.44 16.24 -1.82
N HIS A 9 -10.88 17.15 -2.71
CA HIS A 9 -12.29 17.26 -3.07
C HIS A 9 -12.83 15.96 -3.71
N GLN A 10 -12.05 15.32 -4.59
CA GLN A 10 -12.43 14.03 -5.19
C GLN A 10 -12.50 12.89 -4.18
N SER A 11 -11.63 12.91 -3.16
CA SER A 11 -11.52 11.83 -2.17
C SER A 11 -12.38 12.01 -0.93
N ALA A 12 -13.10 13.14 -0.80
CA ALA A 12 -13.92 13.49 0.37
C ALA A 12 -14.91 12.39 0.78
N HIS A 13 -15.53 11.70 -0.19
CA HIS A 13 -16.43 10.59 0.08
C HIS A 13 -15.74 9.40 0.77
N PHE A 14 -14.50 9.08 0.39
CA PHE A 14 -13.75 8.00 1.04
C PHE A 14 -13.37 8.36 2.48
N VAL A 15 -13.04 9.63 2.73
CA VAL A 15 -12.77 10.14 4.09
C VAL A 15 -14.03 10.07 4.96
N ALA A 16 -15.19 10.44 4.43
CA ALA A 16 -16.45 10.30 5.16
C ALA A 16 -16.73 8.83 5.50
N ASN A 17 -16.51 7.91 4.56
CA ASN A 17 -16.69 6.48 4.80
C ASN A 17 -15.68 5.92 5.82
N SER A 18 -14.43 6.38 5.81
CA SER A 18 -13.44 5.92 6.81
C SER A 18 -13.78 6.34 8.24
N THR A 19 -14.56 7.41 8.43
CA THR A 19 -15.08 7.80 9.75
C THR A 19 -16.33 7.04 10.17
N LYS A 20 -17.03 6.42 9.21
CA LYS A 20 -18.31 5.75 9.44
C LYS A 20 -18.16 4.25 9.74
N TYR A 21 -17.12 3.62 9.22
CA TYR A 21 -16.89 2.18 9.34
C TYR A 21 -15.58 1.90 10.08
N ASP A 22 -15.52 0.80 10.84
CA ASP A 22 -14.32 0.38 11.57
C ASP A 22 -13.24 -0.26 10.67
N TYR A 23 -13.40 -0.16 9.34
CA TYR A 23 -12.41 -0.67 8.40
C TYR A 23 -11.18 0.23 8.38
N SER A 24 -10.04 -0.35 8.73
CA SER A 24 -8.75 0.32 8.64
C SER A 24 -7.99 -0.13 7.40
N ASN A 25 -7.31 0.82 6.75
CA ASN A 25 -6.30 0.51 5.73
C ASN A 25 -5.00 -0.04 6.34
N GLY A 26 -4.88 -0.12 7.67
CA GLY A 26 -3.68 -0.56 8.38
C GLY A 26 -3.11 -1.91 7.91
N PRO A 27 -3.90 -2.98 7.76
CA PRO A 27 -3.41 -4.24 7.22
C PRO A 27 -2.87 -4.13 5.79
N LEU A 28 -3.54 -3.35 4.93
CA LEU A 28 -3.11 -3.12 3.55
C LEU A 28 -1.80 -2.31 3.50
N GLU A 29 -1.72 -1.25 4.31
CA GLU A 29 -0.51 -0.44 4.45
C GLU A 29 0.65 -1.25 5.02
N GLY A 30 0.39 -2.13 5.99
CA GLY A 30 1.38 -3.06 6.55
C GLY A 30 1.96 -3.99 5.48
N ILE A 31 1.12 -4.58 4.63
CA ILE A 31 1.57 -5.40 3.49
C ILE A 31 2.41 -4.55 2.53
N ASN A 32 1.94 -3.36 2.16
CA ASN A 32 2.66 -2.45 1.28
C ASN A 32 4.05 -2.08 1.84
N HIS A 33 4.14 -1.87 3.16
CA HIS A 33 5.39 -1.55 3.83
C HIS A 33 6.36 -2.75 3.82
N LYS A 34 5.87 -3.97 4.08
CA LYS A 34 6.68 -5.19 3.99
C LYS A 34 7.22 -5.39 2.56
N ILE A 35 6.41 -5.17 1.53
CA ILE A 35 6.85 -5.26 0.13
C ILE A 35 7.90 -4.18 -0.21
N LYS A 36 7.71 -2.94 0.25
CA LYS A 36 8.69 -1.85 0.05
C LYS A 36 10.02 -2.16 0.75
N ASN A 37 9.98 -2.68 1.97
CA ASN A 37 11.18 -3.11 2.72
C ASN A 37 11.89 -4.27 2.02
N LEU A 38 11.13 -5.25 1.52
CA LEU A 38 11.65 -6.37 0.75
C LEU A 38 12.39 -5.87 -0.49
N LYS A 39 11.80 -4.93 -1.24
CA LYS A 39 12.42 -4.27 -2.39
C LYS A 39 13.66 -3.46 -2.03
N ARG A 40 13.69 -2.82 -0.86
CA ARG A 40 14.85 -2.04 -0.41
C ARG A 40 16.00 -2.90 0.10
N SER A 41 15.70 -4.05 0.71
CA SER A 41 16.71 -4.96 1.27
C SER A 41 17.35 -5.85 0.21
N CYS A 42 16.66 -6.11 -0.90
CA CYS A 42 17.21 -6.85 -2.02
C CYS A 42 17.87 -5.87 -2.99
N PHE A 43 19.14 -6.07 -3.33
CA PHE A 43 19.89 -5.27 -4.33
C PHE A 43 19.43 -5.53 -5.79
N GLY A 44 18.10 -5.61 -6.00
CA GLY A 44 17.45 -5.96 -7.25
C GLY A 44 16.93 -7.40 -7.29
N PHE A 45 15.72 -7.56 -7.85
CA PHE A 45 15.22 -8.88 -8.24
C PHE A 45 15.52 -9.08 -9.71
N ARG A 46 16.46 -9.98 -10.02
CA ARG A 46 16.78 -10.33 -11.40
C ARG A 46 15.63 -11.07 -12.11
N ASN A 47 14.74 -11.70 -11.34
CA ASN A 47 13.54 -12.38 -11.82
C ASN A 47 12.32 -11.90 -11.00
N PHE A 48 11.26 -11.49 -11.69
CA PHE A 48 9.98 -11.08 -11.10
C PHE A 48 9.30 -12.22 -10.31
N GLU A 49 9.43 -13.47 -10.73
CA GLU A 49 8.92 -14.63 -9.99
C GLU A 49 9.56 -14.78 -8.61
N ASN A 50 10.84 -14.43 -8.47
CA ASN A 50 11.51 -14.44 -7.17
C ASN A 50 10.95 -13.34 -6.25
N LEU A 51 10.55 -12.20 -6.81
CA LEU A 51 9.84 -11.17 -6.06
C LEU A 51 8.47 -11.69 -5.62
N LEU A 52 7.70 -12.29 -6.53
CA LEU A 52 6.37 -12.83 -6.23
C LEU A 52 6.41 -13.92 -5.14
N ARG A 53 7.32 -14.89 -5.25
CA ARG A 53 7.49 -15.93 -4.21
C ARG A 53 7.79 -15.36 -2.84
N ARG A 54 8.61 -14.30 -2.75
CA ARG A 54 8.91 -13.65 -1.47
C ARG A 54 7.75 -12.82 -0.92
N ILE A 55 6.95 -12.21 -1.79
CA ILE A 55 5.70 -11.53 -1.39
C ILE A 55 4.68 -12.56 -0.88
N GLU A 56 4.61 -13.73 -1.49
CA GLU A 56 3.75 -14.82 -1.04
C GLU A 56 4.11 -15.30 0.36
N CYS A 57 5.41 -15.41 0.68
CA CYS A 57 5.88 -15.72 2.04
C CYS A 57 5.55 -14.63 3.08
N ILE A 58 5.26 -13.39 2.67
CA ILE A 58 4.93 -12.27 3.57
C ILE A 58 3.46 -12.29 4.02
N ARG A 59 2.60 -13.00 3.28
CA ARG A 59 1.15 -13.06 3.51
C ARG A 59 0.73 -14.00 4.66
N TYR A 60 1.66 -14.77 5.21
CA TYR A 60 1.44 -15.69 6.33
C TYR A 60 2.15 -15.21 7.59
#